data_AF-A0A022W0M6-F1
#
_entry.id   AF-A0A022W0M6-F1
#
_cell.length_a   1.000
_cell.length_b   1.000
_cell.length_c   1.000
_cell.angle_alpha   90.00
_cell.angle_beta   90.00
_cell.angle_gamma   90.00
#
_symmetry.space_group_name_H-M   'P 1'
#
loop_
_entity.id
_entity.type
_entity.pdbx_description
1 polymer ?
#
loop_
_entity_poly.entity_id
_entity_poly.type
_entity_poly.pdbx_seq_one_letter_code
_entity_poly.pdbx_strand_id
1 'polypeptide(L)'
;MASTRLRKSFKYPDSDADDDARPELDDQEQEALIESLRKDNETANAFYQLVLSVIPCITSCIFIPTIISFDSVFYDRASAFLGAASLLWTAYYMKYTPLPQSESRGRHSISLSEEKEDPISRYTVIVNAVISLFMALSGFLRFQKDPDNAYHILYVLPAVVLFTIMAARRTMVSVDLDELERLRYEYKGA
;
A
#
# COMPACT_ATOMS: atom_id res chain seq x y z
N MET A 1 14.83 8.28 -57.79
CA MET A 1 15.68 7.35 -57.01
C MET A 1 15.18 7.38 -55.57
N ALA A 2 14.64 6.27 -55.08
CA ALA A 2 13.99 6.20 -53.77
C ALA A 2 15.01 5.84 -52.68
N SER A 3 15.23 6.76 -51.73
CA SER A 3 16.06 6.51 -50.55
C SER A 3 15.28 5.63 -49.57
N THR A 4 15.73 4.39 -49.42
CA THR A 4 15.13 3.41 -48.53
C THR A 4 15.75 3.58 -47.14
N ARG A 5 14.98 4.14 -46.20
CA ARG A 5 15.42 4.42 -44.84
C ARG A 5 15.35 3.12 -44.02
N LEU A 6 16.49 2.45 -43.82
CA LEU A 6 16.59 1.27 -42.96
C LEU A 6 16.23 1.64 -41.52
N ARG A 7 15.14 1.07 -41.00
CA ARG A 7 14.85 1.09 -39.55
C ARG A 7 15.90 0.21 -38.86
N LYS A 8 16.72 0.81 -38.00
CA LYS A 8 17.56 0.05 -37.07
C LYS A 8 16.64 -0.76 -36.16
N SER A 9 16.66 -2.07 -36.32
CA SER A 9 16.08 -3.00 -35.33
C SER A 9 16.85 -2.86 -34.02
N PHE A 10 16.12 -2.88 -32.92
CA PHE A 10 16.67 -2.89 -31.57
C PHE A 10 17.56 -4.13 -31.44
N LYS A 11 18.89 -3.91 -31.39
CA LYS A 11 19.86 -4.98 -31.24
C LYS A 11 20.04 -5.20 -29.74
N TYR A 12 19.58 -6.34 -29.23
CA TYR A 12 19.99 -6.79 -27.91
C TYR A 12 21.49 -7.10 -27.98
N PRO A 13 22.29 -6.71 -26.98
CA PRO A 13 23.68 -7.11 -26.93
C PRO A 13 23.71 -8.65 -26.90
N ASP A 14 24.31 -9.22 -27.94
CA ASP A 14 24.54 -10.66 -28.04
C ASP A 14 25.37 -11.09 -26.82
N SER A 15 24.98 -12.21 -26.20
CA SER A 15 25.53 -12.76 -24.95
C SER A 15 26.99 -13.20 -25.03
N ASP A 16 27.60 -13.10 -26.21
CA ASP A 16 28.87 -13.75 -26.56
C ASP A 16 29.93 -12.74 -27.06
N ALA A 17 29.75 -11.44 -26.81
CA ALA A 17 30.75 -10.41 -27.07
C ALA A 17 31.39 -9.97 -25.75
N ASP A 18 32.60 -10.49 -25.48
CA ASP A 18 33.57 -10.06 -24.48
C ASP A 18 32.99 -9.53 -23.15
N ASP A 19 33.07 -10.39 -22.13
CA ASP A 19 32.67 -10.18 -20.73
C ASP A 19 33.32 -8.95 -20.05
N ASP A 20 34.25 -8.25 -20.72
CA ASP A 20 35.06 -7.15 -20.19
C ASP A 20 34.50 -5.72 -20.46
N ALA A 21 33.34 -5.58 -21.11
CA ALA A 21 32.81 -4.25 -21.49
C ALA A 21 31.59 -3.79 -20.68
N ARG A 22 31.22 -4.48 -19.60
CA ARG A 22 30.38 -3.89 -18.57
C ARG A 22 31.32 -3.06 -17.68
N PRO A 23 31.10 -1.75 -17.49
CA PRO A 23 31.74 -1.08 -16.37
C PRO A 23 31.20 -1.76 -15.11
N GLU A 24 31.95 -2.70 -14.56
CA GLU A 24 31.76 -3.20 -13.21
C GLU A 24 31.72 -1.95 -12.34
N LEU A 25 30.58 -1.66 -11.71
CA LEU A 25 30.53 -0.59 -10.71
C LEU A 25 31.54 -0.97 -9.63
N ASP A 26 32.41 -0.02 -9.27
CA ASP A 26 33.27 -0.20 -8.11
C ASP A 26 32.39 -0.48 -6.88
N ASP A 27 32.87 -1.32 -5.96
CA ASP A 27 32.13 -1.72 -4.75
C ASP A 27 31.63 -0.49 -3.98
N GLN A 28 32.40 0.60 -4.02
CA GLN A 28 32.05 1.90 -3.44
C GLN A 28 30.89 2.59 -4.17
N GLU A 29 30.87 2.55 -5.50
CA GLU A 29 29.77 3.12 -6.29
C GLU A 29 28.47 2.32 -6.12
N GLN A 30 28.57 1.00 -6.02
CA GLN A 30 27.42 0.14 -5.74
C GLN A 30 26.82 0.41 -4.35
N GLU A 31 27.66 0.61 -3.32
CA GLU A 31 27.21 0.93 -1.96
C GLU A 31 26.54 2.31 -1.90
N ALA A 32 27.13 3.31 -2.54
CA ALA A 32 26.53 4.64 -2.68
C ALA A 32 25.18 4.59 -3.41
N LEU A 33 25.07 3.76 -4.46
CA LEU A 33 23.84 3.56 -5.21
C LEU A 33 22.75 2.88 -4.37
N ILE A 34 23.07 1.79 -3.66
CA ILE A 34 22.12 1.11 -2.76
C ILE A 34 21.63 2.06 -1.66
N GLU A 35 22.53 2.86 -1.06
CA GLU A 35 22.16 3.84 -0.03
C GLU A 35 21.25 4.93 -0.61
N SER A 36 21.57 5.45 -1.80
CA SER A 36 20.72 6.43 -2.48
C SER A 36 19.32 5.87 -2.79
N LEU A 37 19.23 4.64 -3.29
CA LEU A 37 17.97 3.96 -3.58
C LEU A 37 17.15 3.72 -2.31
N ARG A 38 17.81 3.39 -1.19
CA ARG A 38 17.14 3.24 0.11
C ARG A 38 16.53 4.56 0.56
N LYS A 39 17.30 5.65 0.51
CA LYS A 39 16.85 6.98 0.91
C LYS A 39 15.72 7.50 0.01
N ASP A 40 15.81 7.28 -1.29
CA ASP A 40 14.77 7.65 -2.24
C ASP A 40 13.49 6.83 -2.01
N ASN A 41 13.62 5.54 -1.69
CA ASN A 41 12.48 4.68 -1.35
C ASN A 41 11.80 5.12 -0.04
N GLU A 42 12.58 5.46 1.01
CA GLU A 42 12.04 5.96 2.28
C GLU A 42 11.26 7.27 2.11
N THR A 43 11.81 8.22 1.35
CA THR A 43 11.15 9.50 1.09
C THR A 43 9.88 9.33 0.26
N ALA A 44 9.91 8.49 -0.77
CA ALA A 44 8.73 8.16 -1.56
C ALA A 44 7.65 7.47 -0.71
N ASN A 45 8.03 6.50 0.13
CA ASN A 45 7.11 5.80 1.02
C ASN A 45 6.44 6.75 2.03
N ALA A 46 7.19 7.69 2.61
CA ALA A 46 6.63 8.70 3.50
C ALA A 46 5.60 9.59 2.78
N PHE A 47 5.88 9.99 1.54
CA PHE A 47 4.94 10.75 0.72
C PHE A 47 3.66 9.96 0.45
N TYR A 48 3.77 8.69 0.04
CA TYR A 48 2.59 7.89 -0.24
C TYR A 48 1.76 7.56 1.00
N GLN A 49 2.38 7.35 2.17
CA GLN A 49 1.68 7.22 3.44
C GLN A 49 0.83 8.47 3.74
N LEU A 50 1.38 9.66 3.52
CA LEU A 50 0.67 10.92 3.72
C LEU A 50 -0.51 11.01 2.76
N VAL A 51 -0.28 10.82 1.46
CA VAL A 51 -1.32 10.94 0.42
C VAL A 51 -2.47 9.95 0.67
N LEU A 52 -2.15 8.68 0.96
CA LEU A 52 -3.16 7.67 1.23
C LEU A 52 -3.88 7.88 2.56
N SER A 53 -3.24 8.48 3.57
CA SER A 53 -3.90 8.85 4.82
C SER A 53 -4.90 9.99 4.64
N VAL A 54 -4.73 10.85 3.64
CA VAL A 54 -5.66 11.97 3.39
C VAL A 54 -6.99 11.47 2.80
N ILE A 55 -6.99 10.38 2.02
CA ILE A 55 -8.19 9.79 1.42
C ILE A 55 -9.28 9.45 2.48
N PRO A 56 -9.01 8.62 3.51
CA PRO A 56 -9.99 8.31 4.55
C PRO A 56 -10.37 9.55 5.38
N CYS A 57 -9.46 10.50 5.59
CA CYS A 57 -9.79 11.76 6.26
C CYS A 57 -10.81 12.59 5.47
N ILE A 58 -10.62 12.77 4.16
CA ILE A 58 -11.57 13.48 3.30
C ILE A 58 -12.91 12.73 3.26
N THR A 59 -12.85 11.40 3.15
CA THR A 59 -14.05 10.56 3.12
C THR A 59 -14.86 10.68 4.43
N SER A 60 -14.18 10.78 5.57
CA SER A 60 -14.83 10.98 6.87
C SER A 60 -15.61 12.30 6.93
N CYS A 61 -15.20 13.34 6.20
CA CYS A 61 -15.91 14.61 6.19
C CYS A 61 -17.33 14.51 5.62
N ILE A 62 -17.58 13.52 4.76
CA ILE A 62 -18.90 13.31 4.14
C ILE A 62 -19.95 12.92 5.20
N PHE A 63 -19.53 12.30 6.31
CA PHE A 63 -20.42 11.91 7.41
C PHE A 63 -20.71 13.04 8.41
N ILE A 64 -20.01 14.18 8.33
CA ILE A 64 -20.18 15.31 9.27
C ILE A 64 -21.60 15.90 9.22
N PRO A 65 -22.21 16.17 8.06
CA PRO A 65 -23.56 16.72 8.01
C PRO A 65 -24.59 15.79 8.68
N THR A 66 -24.50 14.48 8.41
CA THR A 66 -25.39 13.47 9.02
C THR A 66 -25.22 13.35 10.54
N ILE A 67 -24.02 13.64 11.05
CA ILE A 67 -23.73 13.63 12.49
C ILE A 67 -24.37 14.83 13.20
N ILE A 68 -24.31 16.01 12.58
CA ILE A 68 -24.76 17.30 13.14
C ILE A 68 -26.26 17.51 12.97
N SER A 69 -26.88 16.96 11.92
CA SER A 69 -28.33 17.08 11.68
C SER A 69 -29.15 16.43 12.80
N PHE A 70 -29.82 17.25 13.60
CA PHE A 70 -30.64 16.82 14.74
C PHE A 70 -31.94 16.10 14.34
N ASP A 71 -32.40 16.28 13.11
CA ASP A 71 -33.62 15.64 12.58
C ASP A 71 -33.43 14.16 12.21
N SER A 72 -32.20 13.66 12.26
CA SER A 72 -31.89 12.28 11.87
C SER A 72 -32.16 11.29 13.00
N VAL A 73 -32.67 10.11 12.63
CA VAL A 73 -32.93 9.02 13.56
C VAL A 73 -31.62 8.59 14.24
N PHE A 74 -31.67 8.24 15.53
CA PHE A 74 -30.50 7.82 16.31
C PHE A 74 -29.63 6.78 15.58
N TYR A 75 -30.24 5.82 14.90
CA TYR A 75 -29.53 4.79 14.13
C TYR A 75 -28.71 5.36 12.96
N ASP A 76 -29.21 6.35 12.24
CA ASP A 76 -28.49 6.96 11.13
C ASP A 76 -27.32 7.81 11.64
N ARG A 77 -27.48 8.49 12.78
CA ARG A 77 -26.39 9.20 13.46
C ARG A 77 -25.32 8.24 13.95
N ALA A 78 -25.72 7.19 14.67
CA ALA A 78 -24.79 6.21 15.25
C ALA A 78 -23.98 5.49 14.16
N SER A 79 -24.63 5.14 13.04
CA SER A 79 -23.95 4.52 11.90
C SER A 79 -23.03 5.48 11.15
N ALA A 80 -23.38 6.77 11.02
CA ALA A 80 -22.49 7.80 10.47
C ALA A 80 -21.26 8.04 11.37
N PHE A 81 -21.45 8.09 12.70
CA PHE A 81 -20.35 8.13 13.66
C PHE A 81 -19.45 6.91 13.56
N LEU A 82 -20.03 5.71 13.45
CA LEU A 82 -19.29 4.47 13.31
C LEU A 82 -18.47 4.43 12.01
N GLY A 83 -19.03 4.94 10.90
CA GLY A 83 -18.33 5.08 9.62
C GLY A 83 -17.16 6.06 9.68
N ALA A 84 -17.39 7.24 10.26
CA ALA A 84 -16.34 8.24 10.49
C ALA A 84 -15.23 7.69 11.39
N ALA A 85 -15.58 7.02 12.49
CA ALA A 85 -14.62 6.39 13.38
C ALA A 85 -13.81 5.29 12.67
N SER A 86 -14.45 4.43 11.88
CA SER A 86 -13.79 3.40 11.07
C SER A 86 -12.80 4.00 10.06
N LEU A 87 -13.18 5.09 9.39
CA LEU A 87 -12.30 5.79 8.44
C LEU A 87 -11.11 6.47 9.13
N LEU A 88 -11.34 7.16 10.24
CA LEU A 88 -10.27 7.76 11.04
C LEU A 88 -9.33 6.70 11.62
N TRP A 89 -9.88 5.55 12.03
CA TRP A 89 -9.11 4.39 12.47
C TRP A 89 -8.24 3.84 11.34
N THR A 90 -8.75 3.85 10.10
CA THR A 90 -8.00 3.43 8.90
C THR A 90 -6.89 4.42 8.55
N ALA A 91 -7.16 5.73 8.67
CA ALA A 91 -6.16 6.79 8.50
C ALA A 91 -5.03 6.67 9.55
N TYR A 92 -5.41 6.45 10.81
CA TYR A 92 -4.50 6.20 11.91
C TYR A 92 -3.62 4.98 11.62
N TYR A 93 -4.23 3.85 11.24
CA TYR A 93 -3.50 2.63 10.90
C TYR A 93 -2.49 2.85 9.75
N MET A 94 -2.86 3.60 8.70
CA MET A 94 -1.98 3.91 7.58
C MET A 94 -0.76 4.75 8.01
N LYS A 95 -0.96 5.69 8.94
CA LYS A 95 0.09 6.61 9.38
C LYS A 95 1.05 6.00 10.42
N TYR A 96 0.53 5.17 11.33
CA TYR A 96 1.31 4.69 12.49
C TYR A 96 1.84 3.27 12.34
N THR A 97 1.33 2.50 11.39
CA THR A 97 1.87 1.15 11.15
C THR A 97 3.02 1.27 10.16
N PRO A 98 4.25 0.87 10.53
CA PRO A 98 5.36 0.84 9.59
C PRO A 98 4.95 0.04 8.35
N LEU A 99 5.35 0.54 7.17
CA LEU A 99 5.25 -0.28 5.97
C LEU A 99 6.12 -1.51 6.19
N PRO A 100 5.71 -2.71 5.75
CA PRO A 100 6.58 -3.87 5.76
C PRO A 100 7.81 -3.49 4.95
N GLN A 101 8.91 -3.16 5.62
CA GLN A 101 10.20 -3.19 4.98
C GLN A 101 10.41 -4.66 4.62
N SER A 102 10.87 -4.93 3.40
CA SER A 102 11.30 -6.28 3.03
C SER A 102 12.44 -6.64 3.97
N GLU A 103 12.11 -7.27 5.10
CA GLU A 103 13.10 -7.73 6.05
C GLU A 103 13.46 -9.15 5.65
N SER A 104 14.63 -9.28 5.04
CA SER A 104 15.49 -10.47 5.10
C SER A 104 14.79 -11.78 4.78
N ARG A 105 14.71 -12.12 3.49
CA ARG A 105 14.65 -13.54 3.08
C ARG A 105 16.06 -14.12 2.93
N GLY A 106 16.93 -13.85 3.90
CA GLY A 106 18.24 -14.48 4.07
C GLY A 106 18.11 -15.87 4.66
N ARG A 107 18.33 -16.90 3.84
CA ARG A 107 18.18 -18.32 4.19
C ARG A 107 19.30 -18.78 5.14
N HIS A 108 19.09 -18.69 6.46
CA HIS A 108 19.53 -19.68 7.49
C HIS A 108 19.33 -19.17 8.94
N SER A 109 18.10 -19.25 9.45
CA SER A 109 17.88 -19.73 10.81
C SER A 109 16.43 -20.20 10.97
N ILE A 110 16.30 -21.48 11.27
CA ILE A 110 15.18 -21.99 12.05
C ILE A 110 15.38 -21.40 13.45
N SER A 111 15.03 -20.12 13.62
CA SER A 111 14.96 -19.45 14.90
C SER A 111 13.56 -18.86 14.97
N LEU A 112 12.91 -19.08 16.11
CA LEU A 112 11.59 -18.61 16.50
C LEU A 112 11.47 -17.07 16.46
N SER A 113 11.48 -16.52 15.26
CA SER A 113 11.15 -15.15 14.89
C SER A 113 10.18 -15.30 13.70
N GLU A 114 8.86 -15.53 13.78
CA GLU A 114 7.84 -15.16 14.76
C GLU A 114 8.11 -13.88 15.55
N GLU A 115 8.89 -12.99 14.95
CA GLU A 115 9.12 -11.63 15.40
C GLU A 115 7.90 -10.81 14.99
N LYS A 116 6.83 -11.10 15.72
CA LYS A 116 5.94 -10.08 16.27
C LYS A 116 5.54 -9.02 15.24
N GLU A 117 4.87 -9.44 14.16
CA GLU A 117 3.78 -8.62 13.66
C GLU A 117 2.93 -8.29 14.89
N ASP A 118 2.96 -7.04 15.36
CA ASP A 118 2.29 -6.65 16.60
C ASP A 118 0.87 -7.22 16.52
N PRO A 119 0.48 -8.19 17.38
CA PRO A 119 -0.81 -8.86 17.24
C PRO A 119 -1.94 -7.84 17.29
N ILE A 120 -1.70 -6.76 18.03
CA ILE A 120 -2.54 -5.57 18.13
C ILE A 120 -2.82 -4.97 16.74
N SER A 121 -1.83 -4.82 15.87
CA SER A 121 -2.01 -4.26 14.52
C SER A 121 -2.90 -5.14 13.64
N ARG A 122 -2.74 -6.46 13.72
CA ARG A 122 -3.57 -7.42 13.00
C ARG A 122 -5.01 -7.42 13.50
N TYR A 123 -5.22 -7.41 14.82
CA TYR A 123 -6.55 -7.28 15.41
C TYR A 123 -7.20 -5.94 15.02
N THR A 124 -6.43 -4.86 15.00
CA THR A 124 -6.88 -3.51 14.63
C THR A 124 -7.46 -3.49 13.21
N VAL A 125 -6.81 -4.14 12.24
CA VAL A 125 -7.32 -4.24 10.86
C VAL A 125 -8.53 -5.16 10.76
N ILE A 126 -8.50 -6.32 11.43
CA ILE A 126 -9.61 -7.30 11.39
C ILE A 126 -10.89 -6.70 11.98
N VAL A 127 -10.79 -6.05 13.14
CA VAL A 127 -11.95 -5.41 13.78
C VAL A 127 -12.54 -4.34 12.87
N ASN A 128 -11.69 -3.49 12.27
CA ASN A 128 -12.15 -2.46 11.35
C ASN A 128 -12.74 -3.04 10.04
N ALA A 129 -12.21 -4.16 9.57
CA ALA A 129 -12.76 -4.91 8.43
C ALA A 129 -14.15 -5.49 8.75
N VAL A 130 -14.34 -6.03 9.95
CA VAL A 130 -15.66 -6.54 10.39
C VAL A 130 -16.67 -5.41 10.49
N ILE A 131 -16.29 -4.26 11.06
CA ILE A 131 -17.16 -3.08 11.19
C ILE A 131 -17.56 -2.55 9.81
N SER A 132 -16.59 -2.37 8.91
CA SER A 132 -16.85 -1.87 7.56
C SER A 132 -17.68 -2.84 6.72
N LEU A 133 -17.46 -4.16 6.86
CA LEU A 133 -18.29 -5.18 6.22
C LEU A 133 -19.72 -5.18 6.77
N PHE A 134 -19.88 -5.05 8.09
CA PHE A 134 -21.20 -4.94 8.72
C PHE A 134 -21.96 -3.71 8.21
N MET A 135 -21.28 -2.57 8.08
CA MET A 135 -21.86 -1.35 7.50
C MET A 135 -22.27 -1.56 6.04
N ALA A 136 -21.40 -2.14 5.21
CA ALA A 136 -21.70 -2.42 3.81
C ALA A 136 -22.90 -3.37 3.66
N LEU A 137 -22.99 -4.42 4.49
CA LEU A 137 -24.11 -5.34 4.51
C LEU A 137 -25.41 -4.63 4.93
N SER A 138 -25.34 -3.77 5.94
CA SER A 138 -26.50 -2.98 6.39
C SER A 138 -26.99 -2.01 5.31
N GLY A 139 -26.06 -1.38 4.57
CA GLY A 139 -26.38 -0.53 3.42
C GLY A 139 -27.03 -1.33 2.29
N PHE A 140 -26.50 -2.52 1.99
CA PHE A 140 -27.02 -3.40 0.95
C PHE A 140 -28.44 -3.88 1.26
N LEU A 141 -28.71 -4.31 2.50
CA LEU A 141 -30.05 -4.73 2.92
C LEU A 141 -31.07 -3.59 2.81
N ARG A 142 -30.66 -2.35 3.13
CA ARG A 142 -31.53 -1.18 3.00
C ARG A 142 -31.72 -0.75 1.55
N PHE A 143 -30.69 -0.85 0.71
CA PHE A 143 -30.80 -0.62 -0.74
C PHE A 143 -31.78 -1.58 -1.41
N GLN A 144 -31.81 -2.86 -1.00
CA GLN A 144 -32.81 -3.81 -1.49
C GLN A 144 -34.24 -3.42 -1.11
N LYS A 145 -34.42 -2.78 0.05
CA LYS A 145 -35.74 -2.37 0.54
C LYS A 145 -36.23 -1.10 -0.15
N ASP A 146 -35.37 -0.10 -0.26
CA ASP A 146 -35.69 1.22 -0.81
C ASP A 146 -34.59 1.66 -1.79
N PRO A 147 -34.65 1.25 -3.07
CA PRO A 147 -33.60 1.52 -4.06
C PRO A 147 -33.53 3.00 -4.48
N ASP A 148 -34.62 3.76 -4.32
CA ASP A 148 -34.67 5.18 -4.66
C ASP A 148 -33.83 6.07 -3.72
N ASN A 149 -33.46 5.54 -2.55
CA ASN A 149 -32.69 6.28 -1.57
C ASN A 149 -31.18 6.07 -1.78
N ALA A 150 -30.54 7.05 -2.42
CA ALA A 150 -29.10 7.05 -2.70
C ALA A 150 -28.21 7.12 -1.45
N TYR A 151 -28.73 7.50 -0.28
CA TYR A 151 -27.94 7.57 0.96
C TYR A 151 -27.42 6.19 1.41
N HIS A 152 -28.03 5.10 0.93
CA HIS A 152 -27.59 3.75 1.25
C HIS A 152 -26.20 3.40 0.70
N ILE A 153 -25.79 4.04 -0.39
CA ILE A 153 -24.48 3.84 -1.03
C ILE A 153 -23.34 4.30 -0.09
N LEU A 154 -23.61 5.29 0.75
CA LEU A 154 -22.63 5.86 1.67
C LEU A 154 -22.13 4.84 2.71
N TYR A 155 -22.93 3.82 3.05
CA TYR A 155 -22.55 2.77 4.00
C TYR A 155 -21.51 1.78 3.45
N VAL A 156 -21.36 1.69 2.13
CA VAL A 156 -20.35 0.85 1.48
C VAL A 156 -18.97 1.53 1.47
N LEU A 157 -18.95 2.85 1.66
CA LEU A 157 -17.77 3.70 1.52
C LEU A 157 -16.61 3.31 2.46
N PRO A 158 -16.82 3.01 3.77
CA PRO A 158 -15.74 2.58 4.66
C PRO A 158 -15.08 1.27 4.21
N ALA A 159 -15.86 0.32 3.65
CA ALA A 159 -15.35 -0.95 3.16
C ALA A 159 -14.47 -0.76 1.92
N VAL A 160 -14.92 0.09 0.98
CA VAL A 160 -14.16 0.41 -0.24
C VAL A 160 -12.84 1.10 0.12
N VAL A 161 -12.86 2.08 1.00
CA VAL A 161 -11.63 2.81 1.41
C VAL A 161 -10.66 1.92 2.17
N LEU A 162 -11.15 1.05 3.05
CA LEU A 162 -10.29 0.07 3.72
C LEU A 162 -9.63 -0.87 2.70
N PHE A 163 -10.40 -1.36 1.74
CA PHE A 163 -9.90 -2.23 0.68
C PHE A 163 -8.84 -1.54 -0.18
N THR A 164 -9.06 -0.30 -0.61
CA THR A 164 -8.10 0.44 -1.42
C THR A 164 -6.81 0.72 -0.66
N ILE A 165 -6.87 1.06 0.63
CA ILE A 165 -5.68 1.27 1.47
C ILE A 165 -4.91 -0.04 1.65
N MET A 166 -5.59 -1.16 1.87
CA MET A 166 -4.96 -2.48 1.93
C MET A 166 -4.28 -2.87 0.63
N ALA A 167 -4.93 -2.63 -0.51
CA ALA A 167 -4.34 -2.88 -1.82
C ALA A 167 -3.11 -1.99 -2.07
N ALA A 168 -3.20 -0.71 -1.74
CA ALA A 168 -2.11 0.24 -1.93
C ALA A 168 -0.91 -0.05 -1.00
N ARG A 169 -1.16 -0.49 0.24
CA ARG A 169 -0.10 -0.99 1.12
C ARG A 169 0.63 -2.19 0.54
N ARG A 170 -0.08 -3.11 -0.14
CA ARG A 170 0.57 -4.24 -0.83
C ARG A 170 1.46 -3.79 -1.98
N THR A 171 1.08 -2.76 -2.73
CA THR A 171 1.87 -2.28 -3.86
C THR A 171 3.14 -1.53 -3.44
N MET A 172 3.17 -0.93 -2.24
CA MET A 172 4.37 -0.26 -1.70
C MET A 172 5.49 -1.22 -1.31
N VAL A 173 5.23 -2.54 -1.25
CA VAL A 173 6.21 -3.58 -0.86
C VAL A 173 7.24 -3.88 -1.98
N SER A 174 7.38 -3.03 -3.00
CA SER A 174 7.94 -3.45 -4.30
C SER A 174 9.39 -3.07 -4.61
N VAL A 175 10.25 -2.78 -3.62
CA VAL A 175 11.70 -2.69 -3.88
C VAL A 175 12.45 -3.68 -2.99
N ASP A 176 12.81 -4.82 -3.57
CA ASP A 176 13.63 -5.86 -2.96
C ASP A 176 15.11 -5.40 -2.98
N LEU A 177 15.47 -4.55 -2.02
CA LEU A 177 16.84 -4.11 -1.82
C LEU A 177 17.75 -5.27 -1.35
N ASP A 178 17.17 -6.37 -0.87
CA ASP A 178 17.90 -7.53 -0.40
C ASP A 178 18.44 -8.38 -1.56
N GLU A 179 17.70 -8.46 -2.68
CA GLU A 179 18.21 -9.11 -3.89
C GLU A 179 19.46 -8.38 -4.44
N LEU A 180 19.46 -7.05 -4.36
CA LEU A 180 20.63 -6.22 -4.71
C LEU A 180 21.81 -6.45 -3.76
N GLU A 181 21.55 -6.59 -2.46
CA GLU A 181 22.58 -6.90 -1.47
C GLU A 181 23.12 -8.35 -1.61
N ARG A 182 22.26 -9.32 -1.97
CA ARG A 182 22.67 -10.70 -2.22
C ARG A 182 23.58 -10.81 -3.44
N LEU A 183 23.26 -10.10 -4.52
CA LEU A 183 24.07 -10.06 -5.73
C LEU A 183 25.48 -9.52 -5.45
N ARG A 184 25.62 -8.56 -4.52
CA ARG A 184 26.93 -8.11 -4.01
C ARG A 184 27.71 -9.24 -3.32
N TYR A 185 27.08 -9.97 -2.40
CA TYR A 185 27.75 -11.05 -1.67
C TYR A 185 28.17 -12.21 -2.58
N GLU A 186 27.36 -12.53 -3.59
CA GLU A 186 27.67 -13.55 -4.59
C GLU A 186 28.84 -13.12 -5.49
N TYR A 187 28.94 -11.83 -5.83
CA TYR A 187 30.08 -11.26 -6.55
C TYR A 187 31.38 -11.25 -5.73
N LYS A 188 31.29 -11.04 -4.42
CA LYS A 188 32.46 -11.01 -3.51
C LYS A 188 33.02 -12.40 -3.16
N GLY A 189 32.26 -13.46 -3.40
CA GLY A 189 32.58 -14.84 -3.03
C GLY A 189 32.95 -15.76 -4.21
N ALA A 190 32.82 -15.28 -5.45
CA ALA A 190 33.32 -15.92 -6.66
C ALA A 190 34.74 -15.43 -6.98
#